data_AF-A0A7R7E4V7-F1
#
_entry.id   AF-A0A7R7E4V7-F1
#
_cell.length_a   1.000
_cell.length_b   1.000
_cell.length_c   1.000
_cell.angle_alpha   90.00
_cell.angle_beta   90.00
_cell.angle_gamma   90.00
#
_symmetry.space_group_name_H-M   'P 1'
#
loop_
_entity.id
_entity.type
_entity.pdbx_description
1 polymer ?
#
loop_
_entity_poly.entity_id
_entity_poly.type
_entity_poly.pdbx_seq_one_letter_code
_entity_poly.pdbx_strand_id
1 'polypeptide(L)'
;MRANFPASLTGLVLVAAVSAARAEDDEILQKPEPAAILDIAKGFGSARMGRDDNGDPMISGRIEGVRYVIYFYGCEDHENCKSLQFSTGYTDPLTAEQANAWNAKYRWVKAYSGDGSNFKMDVSFAGGITKANLQEQFSNWDAMTGNIKNFLSGG
;
A
#
# COMPACT_ATOMS: atom_id res chain seq x y z
N MET A 1 -37.80 54.15 56.25
CA MET A 1 -37.84 52.67 56.18
C MET A 1 -36.68 52.19 55.32
N ARG A 2 -35.85 51.29 55.85
CA ARG A 2 -34.77 50.62 55.13
C ARG A 2 -35.36 49.52 54.24
N ALA A 3 -34.79 49.30 53.05
CA ALA A 3 -34.84 48.01 52.37
C ALA A 3 -33.53 47.81 51.58
N ASN A 4 -32.69 46.91 52.08
CA ASN A 4 -31.57 46.28 51.37
C ASN A 4 -32.12 45.35 50.30
N PHE A 5 -31.51 45.28 49.12
CA PHE A 5 -31.51 44.08 48.26
C PHE A 5 -30.23 44.02 47.42
N PRO A 6 -29.77 42.82 47.02
CA PRO A 6 -28.39 42.38 47.12
C PRO A 6 -27.66 42.33 45.77
N ALA A 7 -26.34 42.33 45.85
CA ALA A 7 -25.47 41.93 44.76
C ALA A 7 -25.78 40.50 44.30
N SER A 8 -25.86 40.27 42.99
CA SER A 8 -25.88 38.92 42.43
C SER A 8 -24.92 38.85 41.25
N LEU A 9 -23.99 37.89 41.36
CA LEU A 9 -22.87 37.60 40.45
C LEU A 9 -23.35 37.19 39.06
N THR A 10 -22.72 37.76 38.05
CA THR A 10 -22.75 37.29 36.66
C THR A 10 -22.01 35.94 36.57
N GLY A 11 -22.75 34.83 36.39
CA GLY A 11 -22.16 33.52 36.11
C GLY A 11 -21.85 33.36 34.62
N LEU A 12 -20.56 33.26 34.26
CA LEU A 12 -20.11 32.93 32.90
C LEU A 12 -20.17 31.40 32.72
N VAL A 13 -21.10 30.90 31.90
CA VAL A 13 -21.16 29.48 31.52
C VAL A 13 -20.18 29.24 30.36
N LEU A 14 -19.07 28.55 30.62
CA LEU A 14 -18.22 27.99 29.56
C LEU A 14 -18.90 26.74 28.98
N VAL A 15 -19.44 26.86 27.77
CA VAL A 15 -19.86 25.70 26.98
C VAL A 15 -18.61 25.10 26.35
N ALA A 16 -18.09 24.01 26.94
CA ALA A 16 -17.07 23.20 26.30
C ALA A 16 -17.71 22.45 25.11
N ALA A 17 -17.52 22.95 23.90
CA ALA A 17 -17.82 22.20 22.69
C ALA A 17 -16.83 21.02 22.61
N VAL A 18 -17.25 19.84 23.05
CA VAL A 18 -16.51 18.61 22.78
C VAL A 18 -16.70 18.33 21.30
N SER A 19 -15.70 18.67 20.47
CA SER A 19 -15.63 18.20 19.10
C SER A 19 -15.60 16.68 19.14
N ALA A 20 -16.73 16.04 18.79
CA ALA A 20 -16.74 14.62 18.47
C ALA A 20 -15.93 14.45 17.19
N ALA A 21 -14.62 14.27 17.33
CA ALA A 21 -13.81 13.71 16.26
C ALA A 21 -14.45 12.36 15.93
N ARG A 22 -14.98 12.22 14.71
CA ARG A 22 -15.36 10.92 14.21
C ARG A 22 -14.07 10.12 14.08
N ALA A 23 -13.90 9.11 14.92
CA ALA A 23 -13.00 8.02 14.59
C ALA A 23 -13.60 7.39 13.33
N GLU A 24 -12.92 7.53 12.19
CA GLU A 24 -13.19 6.66 11.06
C GLU A 24 -12.80 5.26 11.55
N ASP A 25 -13.76 4.34 11.56
CA ASP A 25 -13.51 2.94 11.87
C ASP A 25 -12.74 2.39 10.67
N ASP A 26 -11.41 2.44 10.75
CA ASP A 26 -10.52 1.96 9.69
C ASP A 26 -10.77 0.47 9.52
N GLU A 27 -11.41 0.10 8.41
CA GLU A 27 -11.65 -1.30 8.07
C GLU A 27 -10.33 -2.08 8.08
N ILE A 28 -10.23 -3.04 8.99
CA ILE A 28 -9.08 -3.95 9.09
C ILE A 28 -9.30 -5.12 8.15
N LEU A 29 -8.57 -5.12 7.05
CA LEU A 29 -8.55 -6.19 6.05
C LEU A 29 -7.73 -7.36 6.58
N GLN A 30 -8.37 -8.52 6.74
CA GLN A 30 -7.72 -9.74 7.23
C GLN A 30 -7.05 -10.56 6.11
N LYS A 31 -7.40 -10.29 4.86
CA LYS A 31 -6.88 -10.97 3.67
C LYS A 31 -6.93 -10.05 2.44
N PRO A 32 -6.12 -10.29 1.41
CA PRO A 32 -6.16 -9.52 0.19
C PRO A 32 -7.36 -9.95 -0.66
N GLU A 33 -8.46 -9.22 -0.55
CA GLU A 33 -9.65 -9.43 -1.39
C GLU A 33 -9.41 -8.92 -2.81
N PRO A 34 -9.41 -9.78 -3.85
CA PRO A 34 -8.96 -9.40 -5.20
C PRO A 34 -9.66 -8.16 -5.78
N ALA A 35 -10.97 -8.02 -5.54
CA ALA A 35 -11.74 -6.87 -6.01
C ALA A 35 -11.29 -5.55 -5.33
N ALA A 36 -11.00 -5.58 -4.03
CA ALA A 36 -10.53 -4.41 -3.28
C ALA A 36 -9.10 -4.04 -3.69
N ILE A 37 -8.22 -5.02 -3.89
CA ILE A 37 -6.85 -4.77 -4.38
C ILE A 37 -6.89 -4.17 -5.79
N LEU A 38 -7.77 -4.67 -6.67
CA LEU A 38 -7.94 -4.14 -8.02
C LEU A 38 -8.44 -2.69 -8.00
N ASP A 39 -9.39 -2.37 -7.13
CA ASP A 39 -9.92 -1.01 -6.99
C ASP A 39 -8.83 -0.02 -6.58
N ILE A 40 -8.03 -0.36 -5.57
CA ILE A 40 -6.88 0.46 -5.14
C ILE A 40 -5.87 0.57 -6.28
N ALA A 41 -5.52 -0.53 -6.96
CA ALA A 41 -4.57 -0.54 -8.06
C ALA A 41 -4.96 0.40 -9.21
N LYS A 42 -6.28 0.51 -9.50
CA LYS A 42 -6.81 1.44 -10.50
C LYS A 42 -6.64 2.92 -10.11
N GLY A 43 -6.49 3.22 -8.83
CA GLY A 43 -6.19 4.57 -8.34
C GLY A 43 -4.77 5.04 -8.65
N PHE A 44 -3.82 4.11 -8.83
CA PHE A 44 -2.41 4.42 -9.15
C PHE A 44 -2.09 4.35 -10.63
N GLY A 45 -2.87 3.58 -11.41
CA GLY A 45 -2.64 3.44 -12.83
C GLY A 45 -3.58 2.44 -13.49
N SER A 46 -3.22 1.97 -14.69
CA SER A 46 -4.03 0.93 -15.33
C SER A 46 -3.87 -0.40 -14.59
N ALA A 47 -4.96 -1.09 -14.30
CA ALA A 47 -4.95 -2.40 -13.66
C ALA A 47 -6.06 -3.31 -14.20
N ARG A 48 -5.77 -4.60 -14.34
CA ARG A 48 -6.69 -5.63 -14.84
C ARG A 48 -6.55 -6.91 -14.01
N MET A 49 -7.70 -7.50 -13.66
CA MET A 49 -7.75 -8.82 -13.03
C MET A 49 -7.39 -9.90 -14.04
N GLY A 50 -6.72 -10.93 -13.55
CA GLY A 50 -6.38 -12.16 -14.25
C GLY A 50 -6.14 -13.28 -13.24
N ARG A 51 -5.46 -14.33 -13.71
CA ARG A 51 -5.00 -15.44 -12.88
C ARG A 51 -3.56 -15.77 -13.22
N ASP A 52 -2.82 -16.31 -12.28
CA ASP A 52 -1.50 -16.86 -12.53
C ASP A 52 -1.58 -18.28 -13.11
N ASP A 53 -0.43 -18.90 -13.34
CA ASP A 53 -0.33 -20.25 -13.94
C ASP A 53 -0.91 -21.35 -13.04
N ASN A 54 -1.03 -21.09 -11.73
CA ASN A 54 -1.65 -22.00 -10.77
C ASN A 54 -3.15 -21.77 -10.63
N GLY A 55 -3.71 -20.72 -11.24
CA GLY A 55 -5.12 -20.34 -11.15
C GLY A 55 -5.45 -19.34 -10.05
N ASP A 56 -4.46 -18.93 -9.25
CA ASP A 56 -4.63 -17.96 -8.17
C ASP A 56 -4.89 -16.56 -8.75
N PRO A 57 -5.59 -15.67 -8.01
CA PRO A 57 -5.83 -14.32 -8.47
C PRO A 57 -4.53 -13.58 -8.79
N MET A 58 -4.55 -12.78 -9.85
CA MET A 58 -3.41 -11.96 -10.25
C MET A 58 -3.92 -10.63 -10.79
N ILE A 59 -3.22 -9.53 -10.50
CA ILE A 59 -3.51 -8.24 -11.11
C ILE A 59 -2.32 -7.82 -11.95
N SER A 60 -2.54 -7.49 -13.21
CA SER A 60 -1.53 -6.88 -14.08
C SER A 60 -1.83 -5.40 -14.27
N GLY A 61 -0.79 -4.57 -14.34
CA GLY A 61 -0.98 -3.14 -14.43
C GLY A 61 0.20 -2.36 -14.99
N ARG A 62 0.03 -1.04 -15.01
CA ARG A 62 1.07 -0.08 -15.38
C ARG A 62 0.91 1.20 -14.57
N ILE A 63 2.00 1.64 -13.95
CA ILE A 63 2.16 2.90 -13.21
C ILE A 63 3.36 3.62 -13.84
N GLU A 64 3.22 4.90 -14.19
CA GLU A 64 4.31 5.72 -14.77
C GLU A 64 5.07 5.07 -15.95
N GLY A 65 4.35 4.30 -16.77
CA GLY A 65 4.97 3.57 -17.88
C GLY A 65 5.65 2.24 -17.49
N VAL A 66 5.78 1.93 -16.21
CA VAL A 66 6.37 0.67 -15.71
C VAL A 66 5.28 -0.38 -15.58
N ARG A 67 5.44 -1.51 -16.27
CA ARG A 67 4.54 -2.67 -16.14
C ARG A 67 4.80 -3.34 -14.79
N TYR A 68 3.74 -3.80 -14.14
CA TYR A 68 3.86 -4.60 -12.92
C TYR A 68 2.79 -5.67 -12.87
N VAL A 69 3.02 -6.64 -11.99
CA VAL A 69 2.09 -7.69 -11.60
C VAL A 69 1.99 -7.71 -10.09
N ILE A 70 0.78 -7.90 -9.55
CA ILE A 70 0.54 -8.26 -8.16
C ILE A 70 0.11 -9.72 -8.15
N TYR A 71 0.94 -10.55 -7.53
CA TYR A 71 0.62 -11.94 -7.24
C TYR A 71 -0.03 -12.06 -5.87
N PHE A 72 -0.99 -12.96 -5.75
CA PHE A 72 -1.63 -13.32 -4.50
C PHE A 72 -1.02 -14.63 -4.02
N TYR A 73 -0.55 -14.67 -2.77
CA TYR A 73 0.19 -15.80 -2.23
C TYR A 73 -0.47 -16.39 -0.97
N GLY A 74 -0.18 -17.67 -0.73
CA GLY A 74 -0.74 -18.42 0.40
C GLY A 74 -2.23 -18.67 0.25
N CYS A 75 -2.70 -18.88 -0.97
CA CYS A 75 -4.11 -19.13 -1.26
C CYS A 75 -4.49 -20.57 -0.90
N GLU A 76 -5.73 -20.75 -0.46
CA GLU A 76 -6.40 -22.03 -0.23
C GLU A 76 -7.51 -22.15 -1.28
N ASP A 77 -7.44 -23.17 -2.14
CA ASP A 77 -8.38 -23.39 -3.25
C ASP A 77 -8.59 -22.16 -4.16
N HIS A 78 -7.49 -21.46 -4.49
CA HIS A 78 -7.47 -20.21 -5.27
C HIS A 78 -8.18 -19.02 -4.62
N GLU A 79 -8.48 -19.12 -3.33
CA GLU A 79 -9.14 -18.09 -2.52
C GLU A 79 -8.36 -17.87 -1.21
N ASN A 80 -8.85 -16.96 -0.36
CA ASN A 80 -8.37 -16.78 1.02
C ASN A 80 -6.86 -16.62 1.21
N CYS A 81 -6.20 -16.00 0.22
CA CYS A 81 -4.76 -15.72 0.20
C CYS A 81 -4.31 -14.92 1.43
N LYS A 82 -3.01 -14.94 1.75
CA LYS A 82 -2.46 -14.31 2.98
C LYS A 82 -1.53 -13.14 2.72
N SER A 83 -1.03 -12.98 1.50
CA SER A 83 -0.10 -11.92 1.16
C SER A 83 -0.17 -11.55 -0.31
N LEU A 84 0.43 -10.41 -0.63
CA LEU A 84 0.64 -9.93 -1.99
C LEU A 84 2.14 -9.84 -2.28
N GLN A 85 2.51 -9.97 -3.55
CA GLN A 85 3.83 -9.57 -4.05
C GLN A 85 3.65 -8.69 -5.27
N PHE A 86 4.11 -7.45 -5.17
CA PHE A 86 4.34 -6.60 -6.33
C PHE A 86 5.60 -7.07 -7.04
N SER A 87 5.54 -7.16 -8.36
CA SER A 87 6.64 -7.63 -9.19
C SER A 87 6.73 -6.84 -10.49
N THR A 88 7.94 -6.46 -10.87
CA THR A 88 8.26 -6.10 -12.26
C THR A 88 9.53 -6.82 -12.69
N GLY A 89 9.57 -7.23 -13.95
CA GLY A 89 10.71 -7.93 -14.53
C GLY A 89 11.10 -7.36 -15.89
N TYR A 90 12.39 -7.45 -16.22
CA TYR A 90 12.96 -7.08 -17.52
C TYR A 90 13.90 -8.17 -18.02
N THR A 91 14.11 -8.22 -19.33
CA THR A 91 14.94 -9.24 -19.99
C THR A 91 16.41 -9.13 -19.63
N ASP A 92 16.90 -7.91 -19.43
CA ASP A 92 18.32 -7.67 -19.17
C ASP A 92 18.63 -8.02 -17.71
N PRO A 93 19.59 -8.92 -17.46
CA PRO A 93 19.90 -9.41 -16.13
C PRO A 93 20.68 -8.39 -15.31
N LEU A 94 20.45 -8.37 -14.00
CA LEU A 94 21.36 -7.70 -13.05
C LEU A 94 22.45 -8.67 -12.62
N THR A 95 23.67 -8.17 -12.43
CA THR A 95 24.69 -8.88 -11.65
C THR A 95 24.31 -8.88 -10.16
N ALA A 96 24.91 -9.79 -9.38
CA ALA A 96 24.72 -9.82 -7.93
C ALA A 96 25.17 -8.50 -7.27
N GLU A 97 26.24 -7.88 -7.77
CA GLU A 97 26.73 -6.58 -7.30
C GLU A 97 25.73 -5.46 -7.58
N GLN A 98 25.14 -5.43 -8.78
CA GLN A 98 24.11 -4.44 -9.14
C GLN A 98 22.85 -4.60 -8.26
N ALA A 99 22.38 -5.83 -8.08
CA ALA A 99 21.24 -6.12 -7.21
C ALA A 99 21.52 -5.73 -5.75
N ASN A 100 22.71 -6.04 -5.23
CA ASN A 100 23.11 -5.66 -3.87
C ASN A 100 23.25 -4.14 -3.71
N ALA A 101 23.81 -3.44 -4.70
CA ALA A 101 23.90 -1.98 -4.69
C ALA A 101 22.52 -1.33 -4.65
N TRP A 102 21.56 -1.85 -5.42
CA TRP A 102 20.16 -1.43 -5.35
C TRP A 102 19.57 -1.67 -3.96
N ASN A 103 19.70 -2.90 -3.44
CA ASN A 103 19.14 -3.30 -2.14
C ASN A 103 19.75 -2.53 -0.95
N ALA A 104 21.01 -2.09 -1.07
CA ALA A 104 21.66 -1.25 -0.07
C ALA A 104 21.14 0.20 -0.12
N LYS A 105 20.73 0.68 -1.29
CA LYS A 105 20.27 2.06 -1.50
C LYS A 105 18.80 2.26 -1.18
N TYR A 106 17.94 1.31 -1.56
CA TYR A 106 16.49 1.45 -1.47
C TYR A 106 15.87 0.45 -0.51
N ARG A 107 14.92 0.93 0.30
CA ARG A 107 14.34 0.16 1.40
C ARG A 107 13.25 -0.82 0.99
N TRP A 108 12.38 -0.43 0.07
CA TRP A 108 11.06 -1.07 -0.09
C TRP A 108 11.04 -2.20 -1.13
N VAL A 109 11.72 -2.01 -2.25
CA VAL A 109 11.72 -2.97 -3.36
C VAL A 109 13.07 -3.66 -3.43
N LYS A 110 13.07 -4.99 -3.40
CA LYS A 110 14.28 -5.81 -3.55
C LYS A 110 14.54 -6.12 -5.02
N ALA A 111 15.78 -5.98 -5.45
CA ALA A 111 16.27 -6.44 -6.75
C ALA A 111 16.94 -7.81 -6.62
N TYR A 112 16.76 -8.64 -7.64
CA TYR A 112 17.34 -9.98 -7.75
C TYR A 112 18.14 -10.10 -9.04
N SER A 113 19.34 -10.68 -8.94
CA SER A 113 20.13 -11.15 -10.09
C SER A 113 19.62 -12.48 -10.61
N GLY A 114 19.86 -12.79 -11.88
CA GLY A 114 19.46 -14.06 -12.50
C GLY A 114 19.10 -13.90 -13.98
N ASP A 115 18.23 -14.77 -14.48
CA ASP A 115 17.68 -14.65 -15.84
C ASP A 115 16.71 -13.46 -15.90
N GLY A 116 17.22 -12.32 -16.35
CA GLY A 116 16.54 -11.04 -16.31
C GLY A 116 16.66 -10.33 -14.95
N SER A 117 16.22 -9.08 -14.92
CA SER A 117 16.14 -8.29 -13.68
C SER A 117 14.74 -8.40 -13.09
N ASN A 118 14.66 -8.63 -11.79
CA ASN A 118 13.38 -8.79 -11.10
C ASN A 118 13.37 -7.90 -9.85
N PHE A 119 12.31 -7.12 -9.70
CA PHE A 119 12.10 -6.20 -8.59
C PHE A 119 10.81 -6.58 -7.88
N LYS A 120 10.90 -6.84 -6.57
CA LYS A 120 9.78 -7.39 -5.79
C LYS A 120 9.58 -6.67 -4.46
N MET A 121 8.31 -6.51 -4.07
CA MET A 121 7.92 -6.02 -2.76
C MET A 121 6.75 -6.86 -2.24
N ASP A 122 6.93 -7.42 -1.05
CA ASP A 122 5.97 -8.31 -0.40
C ASP A 122 5.12 -7.54 0.61
N VAL A 123 3.82 -7.82 0.67
CA VAL A 123 2.89 -7.24 1.65
C VAL A 123 2.17 -8.36 2.37
N SER A 124 2.36 -8.42 3.69
CA SER A 124 1.67 -9.38 4.56
C SER A 124 0.33 -8.82 5.03
N PHE A 125 -0.71 -9.66 5.06
CA PHE A 125 -1.98 -9.36 5.73
C PHE A 125 -2.06 -10.02 7.13
N ALA A 126 -0.99 -10.66 7.60
CA ALA A 126 -0.95 -11.28 8.91
C ALA A 126 -1.16 -10.23 10.02
N GLY A 127 -2.13 -10.48 10.90
CA GLY A 127 -2.53 -9.53 11.95
C GLY A 127 -3.48 -8.43 11.47
N GLY A 128 -3.83 -8.40 10.19
CA GLY A 128 -4.70 -7.40 9.59
C GLY A 128 -3.95 -6.13 9.17
N ILE A 129 -4.45 -5.51 8.10
CA ILE A 129 -3.93 -4.25 7.55
C ILE A 129 -5.11 -3.31 7.30
N THR A 130 -4.98 -2.02 7.62
CA THR A 130 -6.02 -1.04 7.29
C THR A 130 -5.99 -0.72 5.80
N LYS A 131 -7.12 -0.29 5.23
CA LYS A 131 -7.16 0.20 3.85
C LYS A 131 -6.14 1.32 3.59
N ALA A 132 -5.98 2.24 4.55
CA ALA A 132 -4.99 3.31 4.48
C ALA A 132 -3.56 2.76 4.42
N ASN A 133 -3.20 1.79 5.27
CA ASN A 133 -1.87 1.17 5.21
C ASN A 133 -1.65 0.45 3.88
N LEU A 134 -2.66 -0.24 3.34
CA LEU A 134 -2.57 -0.88 2.03
C LEU A 134 -2.34 0.15 0.91
N GLN A 135 -3.02 1.30 0.94
CA GLN A 135 -2.77 2.39 0.00
C GLN A 135 -1.32 2.92 0.10
N GLU A 136 -0.76 3.00 1.30
CA GLU A 136 0.65 3.34 1.50
C GLU A 136 1.59 2.28 0.90
N GLN A 137 1.23 0.99 0.91
CA GLN A 137 2.02 -0.03 0.19
C GLN A 137 2.03 0.24 -1.32
N PHE A 138 0.89 0.60 -1.92
CA PHE A 138 0.86 0.99 -3.33
C PHE A 138 1.67 2.27 -3.60
N SER A 139 1.61 3.26 -2.70
CA SER A 139 2.42 4.47 -2.76
C SER A 139 3.92 4.17 -2.71
N ASN A 140 4.35 3.25 -1.84
CA ASN A 140 5.74 2.78 -1.79
C ASN A 140 6.16 2.11 -3.10
N TRP A 141 5.29 1.30 -3.72
CA TRP A 141 5.56 0.70 -5.02
C TRP A 141 5.70 1.76 -6.12
N ASP A 142 4.74 2.67 -6.21
CA ASP A 142 4.70 3.78 -7.17
C ASP A 142 5.98 4.61 -7.11
N ALA A 143 6.35 5.10 -5.92
CA ALA A 143 7.56 5.88 -5.69
C ALA A 143 8.84 5.13 -6.13
N MET A 144 8.84 3.81 -6.06
CA MET A 144 9.97 2.98 -6.50
C MET A 144 9.98 2.73 -8.01
N THR A 145 8.86 2.81 -8.72
CA THR A 145 8.81 2.57 -10.18
C THR A 145 9.72 3.54 -10.95
N GLY A 146 9.74 4.82 -10.58
CA GLY A 146 10.64 5.82 -11.15
C GLY A 146 12.11 5.52 -10.88
N ASN A 147 12.44 5.07 -9.67
CA ASN A 147 13.80 4.67 -9.31
C ASN A 147 14.28 3.46 -10.09
N ILE A 148 13.40 2.46 -10.32
CA ILE A 148 13.70 1.26 -11.11
C ILE A 148 14.04 1.66 -12.54
N LYS A 149 13.20 2.52 -13.14
CA LYS A 149 13.41 3.00 -14.51
C LYS A 149 14.77 3.70 -14.66
N ASN A 150 15.09 4.63 -13.75
CA ASN A 150 16.35 5.37 -13.79
C ASN A 150 17.57 4.45 -13.59
N PHE A 151 17.45 3.46 -12.70
CA PHE A 151 18.52 2.49 -12.45
C PHE A 151 18.81 1.64 -13.69
N LEU A 152 17.77 1.19 -14.41
CA LEU A 152 17.93 0.37 -15.60
C LEU A 152 18.38 1.18 -16.83
N SER A 153 18.08 2.48 -16.90
CA SER A 153 18.55 3.34 -17.98
C SER A 153 20.00 3.84 -17.81
N GLY A 154 20.70 3.41 -16.75
CA GLY A 154 22.08 3.79 -16.48
C GLY A 154 22.28 5.09 -15.69
N GLY A 155 21.21 5.68 -15.16
CA GLY A 155 21.22 6.95 -14.43
C GLY A 155 21.25 8.18 -15.32
#